data_AF-A0A6P0IK68-F1
#
_entry.id   AF-A0A6P0IK68-F1
#
_cell.length_a   1.000
_cell.length_b   1.000
_cell.length_c   1.000
_cell.angle_alpha   90.00
_cell.angle_beta   90.00
_cell.angle_gamma   90.00
#
_symmetry.space_group_name_H-M   'P 1'
#
loop_
_entity.id
_entity.type
_entity.pdbx_description
1 polymer ?
#
loop_
_entity_poly.entity_id
_entity_poly.type
_entity_poly.pdbx_seq_one_letter_code
_entity_poly.pdbx_strand_id
1 'polypeptide(L)'
;RIKGFVRSNSLFLSHAAQNNHPQLGKIFIWFSSKLKLIPARFQDYSKFTALKFDRSTNYSDNLLKLIKGNDFGISNGIQRLFEIGGYWINALDNGEILIIDQLDRSLHSEISTYLIKEFNNQAANQNNAQLIVTTHDTTFLDRDIVNQDQIWFTEKGSNNSTKLYSLLDFQVREDESLQKGYLKGRYGAVPFVIGLDS
;
A
#
# COMPACT_ATOMS: atom_id res chain seq x y z
N ARG A 1 19.53 -6.35 30.23
CA ARG A 1 20.44 -6.40 29.04
C ARG A 1 19.82 -7.38 28.04
N ILE A 2 19.35 -6.92 26.87
CA ILE A 2 18.40 -7.64 25.98
C ILE A 2 19.05 -8.80 25.18
N LYS A 3 20.39 -8.88 25.18
CA LYS A 3 21.17 -9.90 24.43
C LYS A 3 20.92 -11.36 24.81
N GLY A 4 20.26 -11.66 25.93
CA GLY A 4 20.01 -13.04 26.38
C GLY A 4 18.68 -13.65 25.95
N PHE A 5 17.76 -12.86 25.36
CA PHE A 5 16.37 -13.26 25.16
C PHE A 5 16.01 -13.64 23.72
N VAL A 6 16.91 -13.56 22.74
CA VAL A 6 16.52 -13.70 21.33
C VAL A 6 17.45 -14.66 20.60
N ARG A 7 16.90 -15.75 20.04
CA ARG A 7 17.63 -16.64 19.13
C ARG A 7 17.88 -15.90 17.81
N SER A 8 18.96 -16.23 17.10
CA SER A 8 19.38 -15.58 15.85
C SER A 8 18.30 -15.49 14.76
N ASN A 9 17.32 -16.39 14.76
CA ASN A 9 16.20 -16.42 13.80
C ASN A 9 14.82 -16.17 14.44
N SER A 10 14.75 -15.60 15.65
CA SER A 10 13.47 -15.25 16.26
C SER A 10 13.07 -13.82 15.93
N LEU A 11 11.80 -13.61 15.57
CA LEU A 11 11.22 -12.28 15.38
C LEU A 11 11.36 -11.50 16.69
N PHE A 12 12.36 -10.61 16.73
CA PHE A 12 12.82 -9.90 17.92
C PHE A 12 11.67 -9.24 18.69
N LEU A 13 10.75 -8.61 17.96
CA LEU A 13 9.61 -7.90 18.54
C LEU A 13 8.58 -8.85 19.18
N SER A 14 8.19 -9.91 18.47
CA SER A 14 7.18 -10.88 18.90
C SER A 14 7.66 -11.65 20.13
N HIS A 15 8.93 -12.07 20.13
CA HIS A 15 9.50 -12.83 21.23
C HIS A 15 9.73 -11.96 22.48
N ALA A 16 10.13 -10.70 22.31
CA ALA A 16 10.26 -9.77 23.43
C ALA A 16 8.91 -9.38 24.06
N ALA A 17 7.84 -9.29 23.26
CA ALA A 17 6.48 -9.09 23.75
C ALA A 17 5.96 -10.30 24.54
N GLN A 18 6.21 -11.52 24.06
CA GLN A 18 5.87 -12.77 24.77
C GLN A 18 6.56 -12.89 26.14
N ASN A 19 7.72 -12.25 26.31
CA ASN A 19 8.46 -12.21 27.56
C ASN A 19 8.12 -10.97 28.43
N ASN A 20 7.02 -10.27 28.16
CA ASN A 20 6.53 -9.12 28.92
C ASN A 20 7.56 -7.98 29.10
N HIS A 21 8.44 -7.78 28.12
CA HIS A 21 9.44 -6.72 28.24
C HIS A 21 8.77 -5.32 28.21
N PRO A 22 8.90 -4.48 29.26
CA PRO A 22 8.06 -3.28 29.43
C PRO A 22 8.13 -2.25 28.30
N GLN A 23 9.30 -2.09 27.69
CA GLN A 23 9.50 -1.17 26.56
C GLN A 23 9.13 -1.79 25.21
N LEU A 24 9.34 -3.11 25.05
CA LEU A 24 9.14 -3.78 23.76
C LEU A 24 7.68 -4.23 23.60
N GLY A 25 6.97 -4.47 24.71
CA GLY A 25 5.51 -4.65 24.71
C GLY A 25 4.78 -3.42 24.20
N LYS A 26 5.19 -2.20 24.59
CA LYS A 26 4.60 -0.95 24.06
C LYS A 26 4.81 -0.81 22.56
N ILE A 27 6.03 -1.11 22.08
CA ILE A 27 6.36 -1.06 20.65
C ILE A 27 5.57 -2.12 19.87
N PHE A 28 5.50 -3.35 20.38
CA PHE A 28 4.72 -4.42 19.78
C PHE A 28 3.22 -4.08 19.70
N ILE A 29 2.64 -3.56 20.80
CA ILE A 29 1.23 -3.12 20.83
C ILE A 29 0.99 -1.99 19.84
N TRP A 30 1.93 -1.05 19.71
CA TRP A 30 1.83 0.00 18.69
C TRP A 30 1.77 -0.60 17.29
N PHE A 31 2.69 -1.49 16.93
CA PHE A 31 2.67 -2.15 15.61
C PHE A 31 1.39 -2.98 15.41
N SER A 32 0.98 -3.78 16.40
CA SER A 32 -0.22 -4.62 16.26
C SER A 32 -1.52 -3.83 16.19
N SER A 33 -1.57 -2.66 16.81
CA SER A 33 -2.77 -1.81 16.82
C SER A 33 -2.85 -0.91 15.59
N LYS A 34 -1.72 -0.33 15.17
CA LYS A 34 -1.66 0.69 14.10
C LYS A 34 -1.43 0.14 12.70
N LEU A 35 -0.85 -1.05 12.57
CA LEU A 35 -0.59 -1.68 11.27
C LEU A 35 -1.78 -2.54 10.84
N LYS A 36 -2.50 -2.14 9.79
CA LYS A 36 -3.54 -2.94 9.15
C LYS A 36 -3.03 -3.47 7.82
N LEU A 37 -2.87 -4.79 7.74
CA LEU A 37 -2.43 -5.47 6.53
C LEU A 37 -3.64 -6.09 5.82
N ILE A 38 -3.90 -5.65 4.59
CA ILE A 38 -4.79 -6.36 3.67
C ILE A 38 -3.91 -7.20 2.74
N PRO A 39 -3.81 -8.52 2.95
CA PRO A 39 -3.07 -9.38 2.03
C PRO A 39 -3.78 -9.45 0.67
N ALA A 40 -3.04 -9.75 -0.41
CA ALA A 40 -3.61 -9.89 -1.75
C ALA A 40 -4.65 -11.03 -1.88
N ARG A 41 -4.69 -11.97 -0.93
CA ARG A 41 -5.64 -13.10 -0.95
C ARG A 41 -6.96 -12.71 -0.31
N PHE A 42 -8.05 -13.15 -0.95
CA PHE A 42 -9.42 -12.93 -0.50
C PHE A 42 -9.60 -13.41 0.95
N GLN A 43 -10.05 -12.51 1.81
CA GLN A 43 -10.64 -12.83 3.10
C GLN A 43 -12.02 -12.19 3.11
N ASP A 44 -13.03 -12.94 3.53
CA ASP A 44 -14.41 -12.43 3.56
C ASP A 44 -14.56 -11.39 4.68
N TYR A 45 -14.45 -10.13 4.30
CA TYR A 45 -14.65 -8.98 5.17
C TYR A 45 -15.95 -8.24 4.86
N SER A 46 -16.84 -8.84 4.09
CA SER A 46 -18.06 -8.21 3.59
C SER A 46 -18.89 -7.59 4.72
N LYS A 47 -19.03 -8.28 5.86
CA LYS A 47 -19.72 -7.77 7.05
C LYS A 47 -19.03 -6.55 7.67
N PHE A 48 -17.71 -6.59 7.80
CA PHE A 48 -16.94 -5.46 8.34
C PHE A 48 -17.05 -4.25 7.43
N THR A 49 -16.88 -4.45 6.13
CA THR A 49 -17.06 -3.42 5.11
C THR A 49 -18.47 -2.83 5.18
N ALA A 50 -19.52 -3.65 5.16
CA ALA A 50 -20.90 -3.18 5.23
C ALA A 50 -21.15 -2.31 6.48
N LEU A 51 -20.64 -2.74 7.65
CA LEU A 51 -20.73 -1.97 8.88
C LEU A 51 -20.00 -0.61 8.81
N LYS A 52 -18.93 -0.50 8.02
CA LYS A 52 -18.23 0.77 7.81
C LYS A 52 -18.96 1.70 6.86
N PHE A 53 -19.62 1.16 5.84
CA PHE A 53 -20.46 1.94 4.95
C PHE A 53 -21.74 2.46 5.64
N ASP A 54 -22.34 1.66 6.52
CA ASP A 54 -23.56 2.04 7.26
C ASP A 54 -23.36 3.26 8.16
N ARG A 55 -22.15 3.41 8.75
CA ARG A 55 -21.80 4.55 9.60
C ARG A 55 -21.85 5.91 8.90
N SER A 56 -21.92 5.96 7.57
CA SER A 56 -22.18 7.18 6.78
C SER A 56 -21.22 8.33 7.14
N THR A 57 -19.92 8.07 7.02
CA THR A 57 -18.86 9.10 7.10
C THR A 57 -18.63 9.72 5.72
N ASN A 58 -17.95 10.87 5.66
CA ASN A 58 -17.52 11.47 4.39
C ASN A 58 -16.72 10.48 3.52
N TYR A 59 -15.93 9.59 4.14
CA TYR A 59 -15.18 8.55 3.44
C TYR A 59 -16.08 7.47 2.84
N SER A 60 -17.06 6.98 3.59
CA SER A 60 -18.01 6.00 3.06
C SER A 60 -18.83 6.59 1.93
N ASP A 61 -19.21 7.87 2.00
CA ASP A 61 -19.98 8.54 0.96
C ASP A 61 -19.17 8.72 -0.33
N ASN A 62 -17.91 9.13 -0.22
CA ASN A 62 -16.99 9.23 -1.36
C ASN A 62 -16.82 7.87 -2.05
N LEU A 63 -16.57 6.82 -1.27
CA LEU A 63 -16.38 5.47 -1.79
C LEU A 63 -17.69 4.91 -2.39
N LEU A 64 -18.86 5.22 -1.80
CA LEU A 64 -20.16 4.87 -2.38
C LEU A 64 -20.42 5.59 -3.70
N LYS A 65 -20.04 6.86 -3.82
CA LYS A 65 -20.15 7.61 -5.09
C LYS A 65 -19.28 6.97 -6.16
N LEU A 66 -18.07 6.53 -5.84
CA LEU A 66 -17.25 5.76 -6.78
C LEU A 66 -17.92 4.45 -7.18
N ILE A 67 -18.44 3.68 -6.21
CA ILE A 67 -19.08 2.39 -6.49
C ILE A 67 -20.34 2.57 -7.36
N LYS A 68 -21.13 3.62 -7.13
CA LYS A 68 -22.39 3.88 -7.84
C LYS A 68 -22.23 4.65 -9.15
N GLY A 69 -21.27 5.57 -9.22
CA GLY A 69 -21.06 6.47 -10.36
C GLY A 69 -20.23 5.84 -11.47
N ASN A 70 -19.57 4.71 -11.19
CA ASN A 70 -18.87 3.97 -12.21
C ASN A 70 -19.77 2.89 -12.81
N ASP A 71 -20.18 3.10 -14.05
CA ASP A 71 -20.86 2.11 -14.90
C ASP A 71 -19.87 1.04 -15.41
N PHE A 72 -18.94 0.58 -14.55
CA PHE A 72 -18.01 -0.48 -14.90
C PHE A 72 -18.80 -1.79 -15.00
N GLY A 73 -18.99 -2.27 -16.22
CA GLY A 73 -19.54 -3.59 -16.52
C GLY A 73 -18.67 -4.77 -16.04
N ILE A 74 -17.97 -4.66 -14.90
CA ILE A 74 -17.13 -5.72 -14.33
C ILE A 74 -17.35 -5.79 -12.81
N SER A 75 -18.06 -6.83 -12.36
CA SER A 75 -18.30 -7.10 -10.93
C SER A 75 -17.02 -7.12 -10.09
N ASN A 76 -15.89 -7.52 -10.68
CA ASN A 76 -14.62 -7.72 -9.97
C ASN A 76 -14.02 -6.42 -9.43
N GLY A 77 -14.14 -5.30 -10.15
CA GLY A 77 -13.61 -4.00 -9.67
C GLY A 77 -14.43 -3.44 -8.52
N ILE A 78 -15.76 -3.52 -8.63
CA ILE A 78 -16.67 -3.15 -7.54
C ILE A 78 -16.47 -4.08 -6.33
N GLN A 79 -16.36 -5.38 -6.56
CA GLN A 79 -16.08 -6.36 -5.50
C GLN A 79 -14.76 -6.04 -4.81
N ARG A 80 -13.70 -5.73 -5.57
CA ARG A 80 -12.41 -5.33 -5.00
C ARG A 80 -12.50 -4.05 -4.17
N LEU A 81 -13.19 -3.02 -4.67
CA LEU A 81 -13.44 -1.79 -3.92
C LEU A 81 -14.18 -2.06 -2.61
N PHE A 82 -15.16 -2.95 -2.64
CA PHE A 82 -15.88 -3.36 -1.44
C PHE A 82 -14.97 -4.15 -0.47
N GLU A 83 -14.15 -5.06 -0.97
CA GLU A 83 -13.17 -5.81 -0.17
C GLU A 83 -12.21 -4.90 0.61
N ILE A 84 -11.67 -3.87 -0.05
CA ILE A 84 -10.72 -2.95 0.59
C ILE A 84 -11.42 -1.80 1.33
N GLY A 85 -12.66 -1.47 0.96
CA GLY A 85 -13.35 -0.25 1.38
C GLY A 85 -13.57 -0.11 2.88
N GLY A 86 -13.89 -1.20 3.58
CA GLY A 86 -14.06 -1.16 5.04
C GLY A 86 -12.78 -0.76 5.77
N TYR A 87 -11.64 -1.31 5.35
CA TYR A 87 -10.33 -0.99 5.91
C TYR A 87 -9.84 0.38 5.48
N TRP A 88 -10.16 0.78 4.25
CA TRP A 88 -9.90 2.11 3.73
C TRP A 88 -10.54 3.18 4.62
N ILE A 89 -11.85 3.07 4.84
CA ILE A 89 -12.62 3.95 5.72
C ILE A 89 -12.05 3.89 7.14
N ASN A 90 -11.77 2.69 7.67
CA ASN A 90 -11.23 2.55 9.02
C ASN A 90 -9.87 3.23 9.20
N ALA A 91 -8.98 3.13 8.21
CA ALA A 91 -7.66 3.73 8.28
C ALA A 91 -7.75 5.25 8.32
N LEU A 92 -8.57 5.83 7.43
CA LEU A 92 -8.82 7.27 7.37
C LEU A 92 -9.53 7.79 8.63
N ASP A 93 -10.50 7.06 9.18
CA ASP A 93 -11.20 7.42 10.41
C ASP A 93 -10.28 7.45 11.65
N ASN A 94 -9.27 6.57 11.70
CA ASN A 94 -8.49 6.32 12.92
C ASN A 94 -7.00 6.71 12.82
N GLY A 95 -6.56 7.24 11.67
CA GLY A 95 -5.15 7.56 11.43
C GLY A 95 -4.26 6.32 11.52
N GLU A 96 -4.67 5.22 10.87
CA GLU A 96 -3.92 3.96 10.86
C GLU A 96 -3.03 3.83 9.62
N ILE A 97 -2.11 2.86 9.65
CA ILE A 97 -1.29 2.50 8.51
C ILE A 97 -2.00 1.35 7.78
N LEU A 98 -2.42 1.60 6.55
CA LEU A 98 -3.03 0.64 5.66
C LEU A 98 -2.01 0.12 4.66
N ILE A 99 -1.78 -1.20 4.68
CA ILE A 99 -0.89 -1.88 3.74
C ILE A 99 -1.70 -2.74 2.79
N ILE A 100 -1.57 -2.51 1.49
CA ILE A 100 -2.31 -3.25 0.44
C ILE A 100 -1.31 -3.82 -0.57
N ASP A 101 -1.31 -5.14 -0.71
CA ASP A 101 -0.58 -5.79 -1.79
C ASP A 101 -1.41 -5.75 -3.09
N GLN A 102 -0.79 -5.29 -4.17
CA GLN A 102 -1.36 -5.11 -5.52
C GLN A 102 -2.64 -4.27 -5.48
N LEU A 103 -2.50 -2.96 -5.24
CA LEU A 103 -3.63 -2.03 -5.21
C LEU A 103 -4.42 -2.05 -6.52
N ASP A 104 -3.72 -2.06 -7.64
CA ASP A 104 -4.24 -2.06 -9.02
C ASP A 104 -4.96 -3.35 -9.42
N ARG A 105 -4.92 -4.40 -8.59
CA ARG A 105 -5.55 -5.68 -8.92
C ARG A 105 -7.05 -5.51 -9.10
N SER A 106 -7.52 -5.72 -10.34
CA SER A 106 -8.94 -5.63 -10.72
C SER A 106 -9.54 -4.22 -10.62
N LEU A 107 -8.74 -3.18 -10.33
CA LEU A 107 -9.17 -1.78 -10.34
C LEU A 107 -8.69 -1.10 -11.62
N HIS A 108 -9.50 -0.18 -12.15
CA HIS A 108 -9.04 0.72 -13.19
C HIS A 108 -8.00 1.69 -12.62
N SER A 109 -6.96 2.04 -13.40
CA SER A 109 -5.86 2.91 -12.97
C SER A 109 -6.34 4.25 -12.40
N GLU A 110 -7.41 4.82 -12.96
CA GLU A 110 -8.02 6.07 -12.48
C GLU A 110 -8.61 5.95 -11.07
N ILE A 111 -9.24 4.82 -10.75
CA ILE A 111 -9.77 4.55 -9.41
C ILE A 111 -8.61 4.46 -8.42
N SER A 112 -7.58 3.68 -8.75
CA SER A 112 -6.40 3.54 -7.90
C SER A 112 -5.68 4.88 -7.70
N THR A 113 -5.62 5.71 -8.74
CA THR A 113 -5.08 7.07 -8.68
C THR A 113 -5.88 7.96 -7.74
N TYR A 114 -7.22 7.94 -7.85
CA TYR A 114 -8.10 8.65 -6.92
C TYR A 114 -7.86 8.23 -5.47
N LEU A 115 -7.80 6.92 -5.24
CA LEU A 115 -7.56 6.33 -3.93
C LEU A 115 -6.21 6.82 -3.33
N ILE A 116 -5.12 6.75 -4.09
CA ILE A 116 -3.81 7.27 -3.63
C ILE A 116 -3.90 8.77 -3.30
N LYS A 117 -4.55 9.55 -4.17
CA LYS A 117 -4.74 10.99 -3.97
C LYS A 117 -5.56 11.34 -2.73
N GLU A 118 -6.53 10.51 -2.33
CA GLU A 118 -7.25 10.73 -1.07
C GLU A 118 -6.32 10.68 0.15
N PHE A 119 -5.37 9.75 0.19
CA PHE A 119 -4.39 9.68 1.28
C PHE A 119 -3.42 10.87 1.30
N ASN A 120 -3.08 11.41 0.14
CA ASN A 120 -2.20 12.58 0.00
C ASN A 120 -2.93 13.92 0.18
N ASN A 121 -4.26 13.94 0.34
CA ASN A 121 -5.04 15.17 0.48
C ASN A 121 -5.43 15.41 1.95
N GLN A 122 -4.93 16.48 2.56
CA GLN A 122 -5.21 16.81 3.98
C GLN A 122 -6.71 17.03 4.28
N ALA A 123 -7.48 17.53 3.33
CA ALA A 123 -8.91 17.75 3.53
C ALA A 123 -9.68 16.41 3.59
N ALA A 124 -9.22 15.42 2.81
CA ALA A 124 -9.70 14.05 2.88
C ALA A 124 -9.08 13.35 4.10
N ASN A 125 -7.77 13.19 4.17
CA ASN A 125 -7.05 12.46 5.22
C ASN A 125 -6.76 13.30 6.49
N GLN A 126 -7.82 13.67 7.22
CA GLN A 126 -7.73 14.55 8.40
C GLN A 126 -6.96 13.93 9.58
N ASN A 127 -6.93 12.60 9.67
CA ASN A 127 -6.29 11.88 10.78
C ASN A 127 -4.86 11.42 10.45
N ASN A 128 -4.29 11.85 9.32
CA ASN A 128 -2.94 11.50 8.88
C ASN A 128 -2.71 9.97 8.81
N ALA A 129 -3.69 9.25 8.27
CA ALA A 129 -3.55 7.84 7.93
C ALA A 129 -2.42 7.66 6.90
N GLN A 130 -1.78 6.50 6.88
CA GLN A 130 -0.71 6.20 5.93
C GLN A 130 -1.12 5.05 5.03
N LEU A 131 -0.69 5.11 3.78
CA LEU A 131 -0.92 4.07 2.79
C LEU A 131 0.42 3.54 2.30
N ILE A 132 0.60 2.22 2.36
CA ILE A 132 1.74 1.52 1.77
C ILE A 132 1.19 0.50 0.79
N VAL A 133 1.56 0.60 -0.48
CA VAL A 133 1.06 -0.32 -1.51
C VAL A 133 2.18 -0.88 -2.38
N THR A 134 1.94 -2.07 -2.90
CA THR A 134 2.68 -2.59 -4.06
C THR A 134 1.80 -2.44 -5.29
N THR A 135 2.42 -2.25 -6.45
CA THR A 135 1.70 -2.16 -7.73
C THR A 135 2.57 -2.62 -8.89
N HIS A 136 1.93 -3.05 -9.97
CA HIS A 136 2.57 -3.20 -11.29
C HIS A 136 2.19 -2.06 -12.24
N ASP A 137 1.30 -1.16 -11.81
CA ASP A 137 0.80 -0.05 -12.61
C ASP A 137 1.82 1.09 -12.64
N THR A 138 2.53 1.19 -13.76
CA THR A 138 3.54 2.24 -13.98
C THR A 138 2.95 3.64 -14.07
N THR A 139 1.62 3.80 -14.21
CA THR A 139 0.97 5.12 -14.27
C THR A 139 1.10 5.88 -12.96
N PHE A 140 1.35 5.20 -11.82
CA PHE A 140 1.62 5.88 -10.54
C PHE A 140 3.01 6.51 -10.49
N LEU A 141 3.89 6.25 -11.46
CA LEU A 141 5.17 6.97 -11.59
C LEU A 141 4.92 8.36 -12.21
N ASP A 142 4.19 9.17 -11.46
CA ASP A 142 3.79 10.53 -11.80
C ASP A 142 3.84 11.41 -10.55
N ARG A 143 4.46 12.60 -10.68
CA ARG A 143 4.62 13.56 -9.58
C ARG A 143 3.30 14.20 -9.17
N ASP A 144 2.28 14.16 -10.02
CA ASP A 144 0.93 14.61 -9.69
C ASP A 144 0.15 13.60 -8.84
N ILE A 145 0.70 12.38 -8.67
CA ILE A 145 0.08 11.29 -7.90
C ILE A 145 0.86 11.03 -6.60
N VAL A 146 2.19 10.89 -6.70
CA VAL A 146 3.09 10.62 -5.57
C VAL A 146 4.38 11.42 -5.67
N ASN A 147 4.93 11.80 -4.53
CA ASN A 147 6.23 12.46 -4.46
C ASN A 147 7.37 11.45 -4.68
N GLN A 148 8.55 11.95 -5.08
CA GLN A 148 9.70 11.09 -5.38
C GLN A 148 10.20 10.28 -4.17
N ASP A 149 10.08 10.83 -2.96
CA ASP A 149 10.44 10.18 -1.70
C ASP A 149 9.47 9.05 -1.31
N GLN A 150 8.29 9.00 -1.94
CA GLN A 150 7.28 7.95 -1.75
C GLN A 150 7.48 6.78 -2.72
N ILE A 151 8.41 6.87 -3.68
CA ILE A 151 8.63 5.84 -4.70
C ILE A 151 9.79 4.93 -4.31
N TRP A 152 9.49 3.63 -4.24
CA TRP A 152 10.44 2.57 -3.94
C TRP A 152 10.31 1.44 -4.95
N PHE A 153 11.44 0.88 -5.37
CA PHE A 153 11.51 -0.19 -6.35
C PHE A 153 12.01 -1.47 -5.71
N THR A 154 11.49 -2.60 -6.18
CA THR A 154 11.97 -3.93 -5.82
C THR A 154 12.56 -4.64 -7.04
N GLU A 155 13.79 -5.12 -6.94
CA GLU A 155 14.46 -5.87 -7.99
C GLU A 155 14.93 -7.24 -7.47
N LYS A 156 14.79 -8.28 -8.29
CA LYS A 156 15.29 -9.62 -7.96
C LYS A 156 16.77 -9.74 -8.38
N GLY A 157 17.63 -10.00 -7.41
CA GLY A 157 19.04 -10.29 -7.64
C GLY A 157 19.27 -11.72 -8.17
N SER A 158 20.45 -11.95 -8.73
CA SER A 158 20.87 -13.24 -9.32
C SER A 158 20.88 -14.43 -8.34
N ASN A 159 20.94 -14.18 -7.04
CA ASN A 159 20.95 -15.18 -5.98
C ASN A 159 19.58 -15.36 -5.28
N ASN A 160 18.47 -15.08 -5.98
CA ASN A 160 17.12 -15.05 -5.42
C ASN A 160 16.92 -14.04 -4.26
N SER A 161 17.86 -13.13 -4.03
CA SER A 161 17.63 -11.99 -3.12
C SER A 161 16.69 -10.98 -3.75
N THR A 162 16.03 -10.20 -2.91
CA THR A 162 15.28 -9.00 -3.32
C THR A 162 16.02 -7.78 -2.81
N LYS A 163 16.30 -6.83 -3.70
CA LYS A 163 16.77 -5.50 -3.34
C LYS A 163 15.59 -4.54 -3.34
N LEU A 164 15.51 -3.72 -2.31
CA LEU A 164 14.56 -2.63 -2.17
C LEU A 164 15.38 -1.33 -2.12
N TYR A 165 15.06 -0.36 -2.98
CA TYR A 165 15.79 0.91 -3.08
C TYR A 165 14.84 2.05 -3.48
N SER A 166 15.25 3.29 -3.23
CA SER A 166 14.40 4.47 -3.43
C SER A 166 14.65 5.10 -4.81
N LEU A 167 13.65 5.80 -5.36
CA LEU A 167 13.88 6.68 -6.49
C LEU A 167 14.89 7.80 -6.16
N LEU A 168 14.98 8.22 -4.90
CA LEU A 168 15.94 9.24 -4.44
C LEU A 168 17.41 8.80 -4.59
N ASP A 169 17.67 7.50 -4.76
CA ASP A 169 19.01 6.99 -5.04
C ASP A 169 19.48 7.34 -6.47
N PHE A 170 18.60 7.91 -7.31
CA PHE A 170 18.88 8.32 -8.68
C PHE A 170 18.83 9.84 -8.84
N GLN A 171 19.65 10.36 -9.76
CA GLN A 171 19.51 11.74 -10.19
C GLN A 171 18.36 11.86 -11.18
N VAL A 172 17.24 12.41 -10.72
CA VAL A 172 16.02 12.60 -11.48
C VAL A 172 15.86 14.09 -11.81
N ARG A 173 15.78 14.45 -13.10
CA ARG A 173 15.55 15.85 -13.50
C ARG A 173 14.12 16.27 -13.16
N GLU A 174 13.88 17.55 -12.92
CA GLU A 174 12.53 18.04 -12.60
C GLU A 174 11.55 17.83 -13.77
N ASP A 175 12.01 18.01 -15.00
CA ASP A 175 11.23 17.97 -16.24
C ASP A 175 11.04 16.56 -16.83
N GLU A 176 11.70 15.54 -16.27
CA GLU A 176 11.63 14.20 -16.84
C GLU A 176 10.40 13.41 -16.38
N SER A 177 9.73 12.71 -17.30
CA SER A 177 8.65 11.78 -16.96
C SER A 177 9.24 10.56 -16.25
N LEU A 178 8.81 10.32 -15.00
CA LEU A 178 9.25 9.18 -14.20
C LEU A 178 8.86 7.87 -14.86
N GLN A 179 7.59 7.73 -15.29
CA GLN A 179 7.13 6.56 -16.02
C GLN A 179 7.98 6.24 -17.26
N LYS A 180 8.26 7.23 -18.12
CA LYS A 180 9.11 7.02 -19.31
C LYS A 180 10.54 6.64 -18.92
N GLY A 181 11.09 7.23 -17.85
CA GLY A 181 12.41 6.88 -17.33
C GLY A 181 12.47 5.42 -16.84
N TYR A 182 11.45 4.99 -16.10
CA TYR A 182 11.30 3.61 -15.64
C TYR A 182 11.20 2.64 -16.82
N LEU A 183 10.30 2.88 -17.79
CA LEU A 183 10.12 2.00 -18.96
C LEU A 183 11.39 1.87 -19.83
N LYS A 184 12.29 2.85 -19.77
CA LYS A 184 13.60 2.81 -20.43
C LYS A 184 14.69 2.11 -19.61
N GLY A 185 14.36 1.58 -18.43
CA GLY A 185 15.30 0.86 -17.55
C GLY A 185 16.17 1.76 -16.66
N ARG A 186 15.95 3.07 -16.63
CA ARG A 186 16.84 4.00 -15.90
C ARG A 186 16.91 3.74 -14.40
N TYR A 187 15.81 3.27 -13.82
CA TYR A 187 15.70 3.01 -12.39
C TYR A 187 15.80 1.51 -12.06
N GLY A 188 16.16 0.66 -13.03
CA GLY A 188 16.10 -0.80 -12.85
C GLY A 188 14.66 -1.30 -12.64
N ALA A 189 14.51 -2.48 -12.04
CA ALA A 189 13.24 -3.12 -11.68
C ALA A 189 12.23 -3.37 -12.82
N VAL A 190 12.56 -3.02 -14.07
CA VAL A 190 11.76 -3.32 -15.25
C VAL A 190 11.70 -4.84 -15.45
N PRO A 191 10.53 -5.42 -15.80
CA PRO A 191 10.42 -6.85 -16.07
C PRO A 191 11.35 -7.30 -17.20
N PHE A 192 12.22 -8.27 -16.93
CA PHE A 192 12.97 -8.97 -17.96
C PHE A 192 12.12 -10.10 -18.53
N VAL A 193 11.73 -10.01 -19.81
CA VAL A 193 11.18 -11.15 -20.54
C VAL A 193 12.36 -11.95 -21.10
N ILE A 194 12.72 -13.04 -20.42
CA ILE A 194 13.74 -13.96 -20.90
C ILE A 194 13.25 -14.55 -22.24
N GLY A 195 13.93 -14.23 -23.35
CA GLY A 195 13.70 -14.85 -24.66
C GLY A 195 13.22 -13.95 -25.81
N LEU A 196 13.25 -12.61 -25.68
CA LEU A 196 12.94 -11.70 -26.80
C LEU A 196 14.17 -10.96 -27.37
N ASP A 197 15.33 -11.11 -26.75
CA ASP A 197 16.61 -10.56 -27.22
C ASP A 197 17.56 -11.69 -27.66
N SER A 198 17.06 -12.63 -28.49
CA SER A 198 17.85 -13.71 -29.10
C SER A 198 17.70 -13.73 -30.62
#